data_AF-A0A8J9UYU2-F1
#
_entry.id   AF-A0A8J9UYU2-F1
#
_cell.length_a   1.000
_cell.length_b   1.000
_cell.length_c   1.000
_cell.angle_alpha   90.00
_cell.angle_beta   90.00
_cell.angle_gamma   90.00
#
_symmetry.space_group_name_H-M   'P 1'
#
loop_
_entity.id
_entity.type
_entity.pdbx_description
1 polymer ?
#
loop_
_entity_poly.entity_id
_entity_poly.type
_entity_poly.pdbx_seq_one_letter_code
_entity_poly.pdbx_strand_id
1 'polypeptide(L)'
;MLKIISMFLLALTMVLCQHDRDFAYYHVLHLPHDPPLYPVFDRPPLTRFSCEGRTRGYYADVDSGCQAYHFCWHRHLVSTDLCSNGTLFNEQFQVCDHFYNVRCGSPYEDM
;
A
#
# COMPACT_ATOMS: atom_id res chain seq x y z
N MET A 1 -18.77 -16.52 -48.01
CA MET A 1 -18.12 -17.70 -47.40
C MET A 1 -16.84 -17.31 -46.67
N LEU A 2 -15.76 -16.87 -47.34
CA LEU A 2 -14.47 -16.54 -46.69
C LEU A 2 -14.53 -15.38 -45.67
N LYS A 3 -15.29 -14.30 -45.99
CA LYS A 3 -15.50 -13.16 -45.06
C LYS A 3 -16.24 -13.56 -43.77
N ILE A 4 -17.15 -14.53 -43.86
CA ILE A 4 -17.96 -15.00 -42.72
C ILE A 4 -17.07 -15.80 -41.77
N ILE A 5 -16.26 -16.72 -42.32
CA ILE A 5 -15.29 -17.51 -41.55
C ILE A 5 -14.28 -16.60 -40.84
N SER A 6 -13.79 -15.56 -41.53
CA SER A 6 -12.89 -14.55 -40.96
C SER A 6 -13.51 -13.76 -39.79
N MET A 7 -14.79 -13.38 -39.89
CA MET A 7 -15.49 -12.71 -38.79
C MET A 7 -15.72 -13.62 -37.58
N PHE A 8 -16.04 -14.90 -37.80
CA PHE A 8 -16.18 -15.87 -36.69
C PHE A 8 -14.85 -16.13 -35.99
N LEU A 9 -13.74 -16.24 -36.74
CA LEU A 9 -12.40 -16.36 -36.17
C LEU A 9 -12.02 -15.12 -35.35
N LEU A 10 -12.27 -13.91 -35.85
CA LEU A 10 -12.04 -12.66 -35.13
C LEU A 10 -12.88 -12.56 -33.84
N ALA A 11 -14.17 -12.91 -33.92
CA ALA A 11 -15.05 -12.95 -32.76
C ALA A 11 -14.59 -13.99 -31.72
N LEU A 12 -14.19 -15.18 -32.16
CA LEU A 12 -13.65 -16.23 -31.28
C LEU A 12 -12.34 -15.79 -30.63
N THR A 13 -11.43 -15.13 -31.36
CA THR A 13 -10.20 -14.57 -30.78
C THR A 13 -10.47 -13.46 -29.78
N MET A 14 -11.50 -12.62 -30.01
CA MET A 14 -11.89 -11.59 -29.05
C MET A 14 -12.51 -12.20 -27.79
N VAL A 15 -13.39 -13.21 -27.93
CA VAL A 15 -13.98 -13.94 -26.79
C VAL A 15 -12.90 -14.67 -25.98
N LEU A 16 -11.92 -15.29 -26.64
CA LEU A 16 -10.78 -15.94 -25.99
C LEU A 16 -9.81 -14.93 -25.35
N CYS A 17 -9.78 -13.68 -25.80
CA CYS A 17 -8.94 -12.61 -25.25
C CYS A 17 -9.65 -11.76 -24.17
N GLN A 18 -10.97 -11.91 -24.03
CA GLN A 18 -11.78 -11.23 -23.00
C GLN A 18 -11.84 -11.97 -21.67
N HIS A 19 -11.43 -13.24 -21.61
CA HIS A 19 -11.57 -14.05 -20.38
C HIS A 19 -10.55 -13.72 -19.27
N ASP A 20 -9.62 -12.78 -19.50
CA ASP A 20 -8.46 -12.56 -18.61
C ASP A 20 -8.24 -11.10 -18.18
N ARG A 21 -9.25 -10.21 -18.30
CA ARG A 21 -9.10 -8.78 -17.94
C ARG A 21 -9.98 -8.28 -16.80
N ASP A 22 -10.77 -9.14 -16.15
CA ASP A 22 -11.65 -8.75 -15.04
C ASP A 22 -11.33 -9.46 -13.72
N PHE A 23 -10.12 -10.02 -13.54
CA PHE A 23 -9.68 -10.40 -12.21
C PHE A 23 -9.18 -9.15 -11.49
N ALA A 24 -10.08 -8.46 -10.79
CA ALA A 24 -9.77 -7.18 -10.17
C ALA A 24 -8.51 -7.32 -9.29
N TYR A 25 -7.48 -6.54 -9.59
CA TYR A 25 -6.21 -6.51 -8.88
C TYR A 25 -6.37 -6.40 -7.34
N TYR A 26 -7.44 -5.77 -6.87
CA TYR A 26 -7.80 -5.69 -5.45
C TYR A 26 -8.21 -7.05 -4.82
N HIS A 27 -8.75 -7.99 -5.60
CA HIS A 27 -9.13 -9.33 -5.10
C HIS A 27 -7.91 -10.24 -4.84
N VAL A 28 -6.73 -9.96 -5.41
CA VAL A 28 -5.49 -10.72 -5.14
C VAL A 28 -4.64 -10.14 -4.01
N LEU A 29 -4.90 -8.89 -3.60
CA LEU A 29 -4.14 -8.21 -2.55
C LEU A 29 -4.32 -8.85 -1.15
N HIS A 30 -5.44 -9.55 -0.95
CA HIS A 30 -5.75 -10.27 0.28
C HIS A 30 -5.10 -11.67 0.35
N LEU A 31 -4.53 -12.15 -0.75
CA LEU A 31 -3.82 -13.43 -0.78
C LEU A 31 -2.39 -13.26 -0.23
N PRO A 32 -1.78 -14.34 0.30
CA PRO A 32 -0.36 -14.32 0.65
C PRO A 32 0.51 -14.06 -0.59
N HIS A 33 1.48 -13.16 -0.46
CA HIS A 33 2.49 -12.86 -1.48
C HIS A 33 3.88 -13.24 -0.96
N ASP A 34 4.71 -13.80 -1.84
CA ASP A 34 6.11 -14.10 -1.58
C ASP A 34 6.98 -13.49 -2.71
N PRO A 35 7.73 -12.40 -2.45
CA PRO A 35 7.89 -11.72 -1.17
C PRO A 35 6.64 -10.92 -0.74
N PRO A 36 6.50 -10.59 0.55
CA PRO A 36 5.43 -9.72 1.05
C PRO A 36 5.41 -8.36 0.33
N LEU A 37 4.21 -7.85 0.06
CA LEU A 37 4.00 -6.54 -0.59
C LEU A 37 4.19 -5.34 0.33
N TYR A 38 4.47 -5.59 1.62
CA TYR A 38 4.63 -4.60 2.67
C TYR A 38 5.78 -5.02 3.60
N PRO A 39 6.39 -4.08 4.36
CA PRO A 39 7.46 -4.39 5.31
C PRO A 39 6.98 -5.26 6.47
N VAL A 40 7.84 -6.14 6.97
CA VAL A 40 7.54 -7.13 8.00
C VAL A 40 8.59 -7.08 9.10
N PHE A 41 8.73 -5.92 9.74
CA PHE A 41 9.69 -5.71 10.81
C PHE A 41 9.20 -6.31 12.13
N ASP A 42 10.08 -7.04 12.84
CA ASP A 42 9.81 -7.51 14.21
C ASP A 42 10.06 -6.41 15.27
N ARG A 43 10.80 -5.36 14.89
CA ARG A 43 11.13 -4.21 15.73
C ARG A 43 11.35 -2.97 14.87
N PRO A 44 11.09 -1.75 15.39
CA PRO A 44 11.35 -0.53 14.63
C PRO A 44 12.79 -0.48 14.08
N PRO A 45 12.97 -0.25 12.77
CA PRO A 45 14.30 -0.05 12.20
C PRO A 45 14.87 1.30 12.62
N LEU A 46 16.19 1.45 12.51
CA LEU A 46 16.84 2.76 12.64
C LEU A 46 16.65 3.52 11.32
N THR A 47 16.04 4.70 11.39
CA THR A 47 15.72 5.54 10.23
C THR A 47 16.21 6.98 10.43
N ARG A 48 16.07 7.82 9.41
CA ARG A 48 16.41 9.25 9.51
C ARG A 48 15.27 10.12 10.05
N PHE A 49 14.24 9.51 10.63
CA PHE A 49 13.10 10.24 11.17
C PHE A 49 13.53 11.19 12.30
N SER A 50 12.91 12.38 12.36
CA SER A 50 13.15 13.39 13.40
C SER A 50 11.88 14.16 13.73
N CYS A 51 11.69 14.58 14.98
CA CYS A 51 10.58 15.46 15.36
C CYS A 51 10.86 16.95 15.08
N GLU A 52 11.99 17.28 14.47
CA GLU A 52 12.31 18.66 14.08
C GLU A 52 11.31 19.19 13.05
N GLY A 53 10.84 20.43 13.25
CA GLY A 53 9.82 21.05 12.39
C GLY A 53 8.40 20.49 12.53
N ARG A 54 8.20 19.46 13.36
CA ARG A 54 6.90 18.80 13.58
C ARG A 54 6.22 19.31 14.86
N THR A 55 4.89 19.41 14.82
CA THR A 55 4.06 19.73 15.98
C THR A 55 3.81 18.48 16.83
N ARG A 56 2.92 18.55 17.83
CA ARG A 56 2.50 17.35 18.56
C ARG A 56 1.64 16.48 17.63
N GLY A 57 1.98 15.22 17.48
CA GLY A 57 1.20 14.28 16.66
C GLY A 57 1.93 12.96 16.41
N TYR A 58 1.21 12.04 15.76
CA TYR A 58 1.78 10.82 15.23
C TYR A 58 2.16 11.01 13.76
N TYR A 59 3.34 10.53 13.39
CA TYR A 59 3.95 10.73 12.08
C TYR A 59 4.41 9.40 11.50
N ALA A 60 4.14 9.18 10.22
CA ALA A 60 4.60 7.99 9.51
C ALA A 60 6.12 8.01 9.29
N ASP A 61 6.76 6.86 9.47
CA ASP A 61 8.15 6.67 9.09
C ASP A 61 8.26 6.15 7.66
N VAL A 62 8.49 7.06 6.72
CA VAL A 62 8.61 6.76 5.29
C VAL A 62 9.78 5.82 4.99
N ASP A 63 10.84 5.84 5.80
CA ASP A 63 12.02 4.96 5.60
C ASP A 63 11.73 3.52 5.98
N SER A 64 10.79 3.32 6.89
CA SER A 64 10.26 1.99 7.24
C SER A 64 9.17 1.51 6.27
N GLY A 65 8.92 2.21 5.17
CA GLY A 65 7.75 1.96 4.32
C GLY A 65 6.43 2.19 5.06
N CYS A 66 6.43 3.06 6.07
CA CYS A 66 5.29 3.41 6.93
C CYS A 66 4.78 2.27 7.82
N GLN A 67 5.52 1.18 8.00
CA GLN A 67 5.16 0.20 9.03
C GLN A 67 5.43 0.76 10.43
N ALA A 68 6.51 1.54 10.60
CA ALA A 68 6.77 2.29 11.83
C ALA A 68 6.10 3.67 11.79
N TYR A 69 5.71 4.13 12.98
CA TYR A 69 5.25 5.49 13.21
C TYR A 69 5.79 6.02 14.53
N HIS A 70 5.79 7.35 14.65
CA HIS A 70 6.45 8.04 15.75
C HIS A 70 5.52 9.04 16.41
N PHE A 71 5.51 9.07 17.74
CA PHE A 71 4.85 10.14 18.47
C PHE A 71 5.83 11.26 18.79
N CYS A 72 5.53 12.47 18.33
CA CYS A 72 6.32 13.67 18.63
C CYS A 72 5.61 14.56 19.66
N TRP A 73 6.38 15.11 20.59
CA TRP A 73 5.92 16.13 21.54
C TRP A 73 7.08 17.08 21.89
N HIS A 74 6.84 18.40 21.86
CA HIS A 74 7.88 19.43 22.09
C HIS A 74 9.14 19.26 21.22
N ARG A 75 8.99 18.79 19.97
CA ARG A 75 10.09 18.45 19.04
C ARG A 75 10.98 17.30 19.52
N HIS A 76 10.53 16.51 20.49
CA HIS A 76 11.18 15.29 20.94
C HIS A 76 10.39 14.06 20.50
N LEU A 77 11.11 13.00 20.18
CA LEU A 77 10.56 11.67 19.93
C LEU A 77 10.13 11.07 21.29
N VAL A 78 8.84 10.77 21.43
CA VAL A 78 8.26 10.20 22.65
C VAL A 78 8.15 8.68 22.55
N SER A 79 7.64 8.18 21.42
CA SER A 79 7.54 6.74 21.16
C SER A 79 7.79 6.43 19.69
N THR A 80 8.15 5.18 19.43
CA THR A 80 8.21 4.59 18.10
C THR A 80 7.57 3.23 18.18
N ASP A 81 6.58 3.01 17.33
CA ASP A 81 5.71 1.85 17.36
C ASP A 81 5.59 1.26 15.95
N LEU A 82 5.27 -0.02 15.86
CA LEU A 82 5.01 -0.71 14.59
C LEU A 82 3.53 -1.01 14.44
N CYS A 83 3.00 -0.78 13.25
CA CYS A 83 1.78 -1.40 12.78
C CYS A 83 1.99 -2.92 12.61
N SER A 84 0.93 -3.70 12.80
CA SER A 84 0.97 -5.15 12.64
C SER A 84 1.18 -5.55 11.18
N ASN A 85 1.66 -6.77 10.95
CA ASN A 85 1.88 -7.31 9.61
C ASN A 85 0.59 -7.21 8.77
N GLY A 86 0.70 -6.59 7.60
CA GLY A 86 -0.41 -6.34 6.68
C GLY A 86 -1.00 -4.93 6.80
N THR A 87 -0.50 -4.12 7.72
CA THR A 87 -0.96 -2.74 7.93
C THR A 87 0.20 -1.75 7.92
N LEU A 88 -0.09 -0.53 7.50
CA LEU A 88 0.82 0.61 7.48
C LEU A 88 0.14 1.80 8.18
N PHE A 89 0.93 2.69 8.76
CA PHE A 89 0.40 3.86 9.43
C PHE A 89 -0.12 4.86 8.42
N ASN A 90 -1.44 5.06 8.41
CA ASN A 90 -2.08 6.15 7.70
C ASN A 90 -2.03 7.40 8.58
N GLU A 91 -1.12 8.33 8.25
CA GLU A 91 -0.93 9.56 9.03
C GLU A 91 -2.15 10.49 8.95
N GLN A 92 -2.92 10.48 7.86
CA GLN A 92 -4.12 11.30 7.73
C GLN A 92 -5.24 10.87 8.69
N PHE A 93 -5.48 9.56 8.79
CA PHE A 93 -6.51 8.99 9.66
C PHE A 93 -6.00 8.60 11.05
N GLN A 94 -4.69 8.74 11.27
CA GLN A 94 -4.01 8.42 12.54
C GLN A 94 -4.29 6.98 13.00
N VAL A 95 -4.27 6.02 12.05
CA VAL A 95 -4.58 4.61 12.29
C VAL A 95 -3.68 3.71 11.44
N CYS A 96 -3.39 2.50 11.91
CA CYS A 96 -2.83 1.46 11.06
C CYS A 96 -3.93 0.92 10.15
N ASP A 97 -3.85 1.21 8.85
CA ASP A 97 -4.79 0.71 7.83
C ASP A 97 -4.11 -0.37 6.99
N HIS A 98 -4.88 -1.14 6.24
CA HIS A 98 -4.35 -2.12 5.31
C HIS A 98 -3.34 -1.47 4.35
N PHE A 99 -2.23 -2.17 4.09
CA PHE A 99 -1.11 -1.62 3.33
C PHE A 99 -1.50 -1.04 1.96
N TYR A 100 -2.59 -1.52 1.36
CA TYR A 100 -3.09 -1.07 0.06
C TYR A 100 -3.92 0.22 0.10
N ASN A 101 -4.37 0.62 1.29
CA ASN A 101 -5.08 1.89 1.54
C ASN A 101 -4.11 3.03 1.90
N VAL A 102 -2.81 2.75 2.07
CA VAL A 102 -1.81 3.74 2.50
C VAL A 102 -0.86 4.07 1.35
N ARG A 103 -0.67 5.37 1.08
CA ARG A 103 0.32 5.90 0.13
C ARG A 103 1.49 6.48 0.94
N CYS A 104 2.35 5.58 1.41
CA CYS A 104 3.47 5.94 2.26
C CYS A 104 4.33 7.09 1.69
N GLY A 105 4.43 8.19 2.44
CA GLY A 105 5.21 9.38 2.06
C GLY A 105 4.53 10.30 1.02
N SER A 106 3.31 10.00 0.60
CA SER A 106 2.50 10.89 -0.23
C SER A 106 1.76 11.91 0.66
N PRO A 107 1.85 13.22 0.36
CA PRO A 107 0.96 14.21 0.98
C PRO A 107 -0.44 14.22 0.35
N TYR A 108 -0.66 13.44 -0.70
CA TYR A 108 -1.92 13.32 -1.42
C TYR A 108 -2.45 11.89 -1.27
N GLU A 109 -3.60 11.73 -0.60
CA GLU A 109 -4.31 10.46 -0.51
C GLU A 109 -5.79 10.66 -0.83
N ASP A 110 -6.17 10.14 -2.00
CA ASP A 110 -7.49 9.68 -2.44
C ASP A 110 -8.71 10.60 -2.14
N MET A 111 -9.00 11.49 -3.10
CA MET A 111 -10.40 11.78 -3.50
C MET A 111 -10.87 10.68 -4.45
#